data_AF-A0A8C5HNV4-F1
#
_entry.id   AF-A0A8C5HNV4-F1
#
_cell.length_a   1.000
_cell.length_b   1.000
_cell.length_c   1.000
_cell.angle_alpha   90.00
_cell.angle_beta   90.00
_cell.angle_gamma   90.00
#
_symmetry.space_group_name_H-M   'P 1'
#
loop_
_entity.id
_entity.type
_entity.pdbx_description
1 polymer ?
#
loop_
_entity_poly.entity_id
_entity_poly.type
_entity_poly.pdbx_seq_one_letter_code
_entity_poly.pdbx_strand_id
1 'polypeptide(L)'
;MDLPASYYGELDQKNPVIVCFKRDIRSFTAFMKQSSSQDNTSYAKGIQMLMEIWRKYNHRLPSSFYWEHMLQVADFLFGLKLYQLALWQGYGHHLLQFSTVMITDITDISHFMASFFPGGFNDDQATMNLKIRSMQGCALCIFEEEKKLHTLSQRGLNKLLLVLNFIRIMMQAFQKHKDLYNYIYDGSAHIYNICRYLMTMKCGAQLGAMIFKRAVFESRRRRPNSMLRRTLKD
;
A
#
# COMPACT_ATOMS: atom_id res chain seq x y z
N MET A 1 -29.79 -21.03 13.22
CA MET A 1 -28.80 -19.94 13.18
C MET A 1 -29.00 -19.23 11.85
N ASP A 2 -29.59 -18.04 11.86
CA ASP A 2 -29.76 -17.25 10.64
C ASP A 2 -28.38 -16.73 10.21
N LEU A 3 -27.85 -17.32 9.15
CA LEU A 3 -26.71 -16.75 8.45
C LEU A 3 -27.16 -15.37 7.93
N PRO A 4 -26.51 -14.26 8.34
CA PRO A 4 -26.85 -12.96 7.81
C PRO A 4 -26.67 -13.02 6.29
N ALA A 5 -27.71 -12.70 5.52
CA ALA A 5 -27.63 -13.02 4.12
C ALA A 5 -26.50 -12.26 3.43
N SER A 6 -25.79 -13.01 2.61
CA SER A 6 -24.80 -12.53 1.67
C SER A 6 -25.51 -11.66 0.64
N TYR A 7 -25.10 -10.39 0.54
CA TYR A 7 -25.35 -9.45 -0.56
C TYR A 7 -26.72 -9.51 -1.30
N TYR A 8 -27.58 -8.52 -1.10
CA TYR A 8 -28.98 -8.50 -1.54
C TYR A 8 -29.30 -7.76 -2.87
N GLY A 9 -28.42 -7.70 -3.87
CA GLY A 9 -28.83 -7.11 -5.17
C GLY A 9 -27.73 -6.49 -6.02
N GLU A 10 -27.95 -5.31 -6.59
CA GLU A 10 -26.98 -4.58 -7.40
C GLU A 10 -26.06 -3.69 -6.54
N LEU A 11 -24.88 -3.32 -7.07
CA LEU A 11 -23.89 -2.46 -6.39
C LEU A 11 -24.28 -0.99 -6.48
N ASP A 12 -25.51 -0.67 -6.10
CA ASP A 12 -26.08 0.67 -6.22
C ASP A 12 -26.23 1.39 -4.88
N GLN A 13 -26.62 2.67 -4.95
CA GLN A 13 -26.81 3.51 -3.76
C GLN A 13 -28.07 3.16 -2.96
N LYS A 14 -28.94 2.29 -3.48
CA LYS A 14 -30.19 1.88 -2.83
C LYS A 14 -29.99 0.62 -1.98
N ASN A 15 -28.92 -0.13 -2.24
CA ASN A 15 -28.58 -1.33 -1.48
C ASN A 15 -28.33 -0.99 0.01
N PRO A 16 -29.14 -1.52 0.94
CA PRO A 16 -29.06 -1.17 2.36
C PRO A 16 -27.73 -1.59 3.01
N VAL A 17 -27.11 -2.66 2.52
CA VAL A 17 -25.81 -3.12 3.02
C VAL A 17 -24.71 -2.10 2.65
N ILE A 18 -24.73 -1.60 1.41
CA ILE A 18 -23.76 -0.59 0.93
C ILE A 18 -23.96 0.73 1.66
N VAL A 19 -25.21 1.17 1.82
CA VAL A 19 -25.53 2.41 2.55
C VAL A 19 -25.03 2.34 3.98
N CYS A 20 -25.28 1.21 4.67
CA CYS A 20 -24.81 1.02 6.04
C CYS A 20 -23.29 0.94 6.11
N PHE A 21 -22.64 0.22 5.19
CA PHE A 21 -21.17 0.14 5.14
C PHE A 21 -20.51 1.51 4.97
N LYS A 22 -20.98 2.29 3.99
CA LYS A 22 -20.47 3.65 3.75
C LYS A 22 -20.78 4.60 4.91
N ARG A 23 -21.91 4.43 5.60
CA ARG A 23 -22.22 5.20 6.81
C ARG A 23 -21.27 4.83 7.94
N ASP A 24 -21.07 3.54 8.20
CA ASP A 24 -20.21 3.07 9.30
C ASP A 24 -18.74 3.48 9.05
N ILE A 25 -18.24 3.43 7.80
CA ILE A 25 -16.94 4.01 7.42
C ILE A 25 -16.89 5.52 7.72
N ARG A 26 -17.91 6.29 7.30
CA ARG A 26 -17.95 7.75 7.56
C ARG A 26 -17.93 8.07 9.05
N SER A 27 -18.66 7.31 9.86
CA SER A 27 -18.66 7.43 11.31
C SER A 27 -17.27 7.14 11.90
N PHE A 28 -16.61 6.08 11.45
CA PHE A 28 -15.23 5.78 11.82
C PHE A 28 -14.27 6.92 11.43
N THR A 29 -14.33 7.40 10.19
CA THR A 29 -13.47 8.49 9.71
C THR A 29 -13.68 9.77 10.51
N ALA A 30 -14.94 10.12 10.83
CA ALA A 30 -15.26 11.30 11.63
C ALA A 30 -14.70 11.16 13.06
N PHE A 31 -14.88 9.98 13.68
CA PHE A 31 -14.33 9.69 15.00
C PHE A 31 -12.80 9.82 15.02
N MET A 32 -12.10 9.21 14.05
CA MET A 32 -10.63 9.25 13.99
C MET A 32 -10.07 10.65 13.72
N LYS A 33 -10.82 11.52 13.03
CA LYS A 33 -10.42 12.94 12.85
C LYS A 33 -10.52 13.75 14.14
N GLN A 34 -11.47 13.41 15.00
CA GLN A 34 -11.74 14.13 16.25
C GLN A 34 -10.88 13.59 17.41
N SER A 35 -10.48 12.32 17.36
CA SER A 35 -9.60 11.74 18.36
C SER A 35 -8.21 12.36 18.27
N SER A 36 -7.68 12.86 19.39
CA SER A 36 -6.27 13.22 19.47
C SER A 36 -5.42 11.95 19.38
N SER A 37 -4.33 11.99 18.61
CA SER A 37 -3.44 10.84 18.42
C SER A 37 -2.71 10.39 19.70
N GLN A 38 -2.91 11.09 20.82
CA GLN A 38 -2.27 10.84 22.12
C GLN A 38 -3.22 10.20 23.14
N ASP A 39 -4.53 10.19 22.88
CA ASP A 39 -5.49 9.50 23.73
C ASP A 39 -5.56 8.02 23.36
N ASN A 40 -4.86 7.19 24.15
CA ASN A 40 -4.81 5.74 23.98
C ASN A 40 -6.21 5.09 24.02
N THR A 41 -7.14 5.66 24.78
CA THR A 41 -8.51 5.11 24.89
C THR A 41 -9.30 5.36 23.61
N SER A 42 -9.24 6.58 23.07
CA SER A 42 -9.85 6.90 21.77
C SER A 42 -9.22 6.11 20.63
N TYR A 43 -7.88 5.93 20.64
CA TYR A 43 -7.18 5.12 19.64
C TYR A 43 -7.63 3.65 19.67
N ALA A 44 -7.67 3.02 20.85
CA ALA A 44 -8.11 1.63 20.99
C ALA A 44 -9.56 1.44 20.54
N LYS A 45 -10.45 2.38 20.89
CA LYS A 45 -11.84 2.39 20.44
C LYS A 45 -11.94 2.51 18.91
N GLY A 46 -11.11 3.34 18.29
CA GLY A 46 -11.03 3.47 16.84
C GLY A 46 -10.66 2.16 16.16
N ILE A 47 -9.66 1.44 16.69
CA ILE A 47 -9.28 0.11 16.18
C ILE A 47 -10.44 -0.88 16.29
N GLN A 48 -11.14 -0.91 17.44
CA GLN A 48 -12.29 -1.80 17.63
C GLN A 48 -13.41 -1.51 16.61
N MET A 49 -13.76 -0.23 16.41
CA MET A 49 -14.74 0.18 15.40
C MET A 49 -14.35 -0.31 14.01
N LEU A 50 -13.07 -0.14 13.65
CA LEU A 50 -12.55 -0.57 12.36
C LEU A 50 -12.66 -2.09 12.15
N MET A 51 -12.23 -2.87 13.14
CA MET A 51 -12.30 -4.33 13.11
C MET A 51 -13.75 -4.84 13.02
N GLU A 52 -14.67 -4.17 13.72
CA GLU A 52 -16.10 -4.49 13.65
C GLU A 52 -16.67 -4.25 12.24
N ILE A 53 -16.32 -3.13 11.61
CA ILE A 53 -16.71 -2.84 10.22
C ILE A 53 -16.18 -3.95 9.30
N TRP A 54 -14.89 -4.28 9.37
CA TRP A 54 -14.29 -5.32 8.55
C TRP A 54 -14.99 -6.67 8.70
N ARG A 55 -15.11 -7.16 9.93
CA ARG A 55 -15.77 -8.44 10.22
C ARG A 55 -17.23 -8.47 9.76
N LYS A 56 -17.97 -7.37 9.99
CA LYS A 56 -19.39 -7.26 9.67
C LYS A 56 -19.64 -7.30 8.16
N TYR A 57 -18.76 -6.71 7.35
CA TYR A 57 -19.01 -6.51 5.93
C TYR A 57 -18.22 -7.43 4.98
N ASN A 58 -17.13 -8.07 5.45
CA ASN A 58 -16.28 -8.93 4.63
C ASN A 58 -17.05 -10.02 3.86
N HIS A 59 -18.00 -10.69 4.52
CA HIS A 59 -18.82 -11.75 3.91
C HIS A 59 -20.10 -11.24 3.22
N ARG A 60 -20.42 -9.94 3.37
CA ARG A 60 -21.68 -9.37 2.89
C ARG A 60 -21.54 -8.54 1.62
N LEU A 61 -20.31 -8.26 1.20
CA LEU A 61 -19.98 -7.43 0.05
C LEU A 61 -19.08 -8.20 -0.92
N PRO A 62 -19.15 -7.91 -2.23
CA PRO A 62 -18.18 -8.43 -3.18
C PRO A 62 -16.75 -8.02 -2.81
N SER A 63 -15.80 -8.95 -2.92
CA SER A 63 -14.42 -8.77 -2.45
C SER A 63 -13.75 -7.52 -3.02
N SER A 64 -13.86 -7.27 -4.33
CA SER A 64 -13.24 -6.09 -4.97
C SER A 64 -13.81 -4.78 -4.42
N PHE A 65 -15.12 -4.69 -4.23
CA PHE A 65 -15.78 -3.52 -3.67
C PHE A 65 -15.38 -3.29 -2.21
N TYR A 66 -15.35 -4.36 -1.42
CA TYR A 66 -14.95 -4.33 -0.02
C TYR A 66 -13.51 -3.85 0.12
N TRP A 67 -12.57 -4.44 -0.63
CA TRP A 67 -11.16 -4.10 -0.56
C TRP A 67 -10.84 -2.70 -1.06
N GLU A 68 -11.50 -2.22 -2.11
CA GLU A 68 -11.32 -0.84 -2.55
C GLU A 68 -11.63 0.16 -1.42
N HIS A 69 -12.73 -0.05 -0.68
CA HIS A 69 -13.07 0.80 0.47
C HIS A 69 -12.14 0.57 1.66
N MET A 70 -11.67 -0.66 1.91
CA MET A 70 -10.65 -0.92 2.93
C MET A 70 -9.36 -0.16 2.66
N LEU A 71 -8.88 -0.17 1.41
CA LEU A 71 -7.67 0.54 1.04
C LEU A 71 -7.86 2.06 1.05
N GLN A 72 -9.06 2.57 0.74
CA GLN A 72 -9.37 4.00 0.95
C GLN A 72 -9.29 4.40 2.43
N VAL A 73 -9.75 3.52 3.34
CA VAL A 73 -9.59 3.75 4.78
C VAL A 73 -8.11 3.67 5.19
N ALA A 74 -7.33 2.75 4.62
CA ALA A 74 -5.88 2.67 4.84
C ALA A 74 -5.16 3.95 4.40
N ASP A 75 -5.49 4.49 3.22
CA ASP A 75 -4.96 5.76 2.72
C ASP A 75 -5.32 6.93 3.64
N PHE A 76 -6.56 6.96 4.15
CA PHE A 76 -6.99 7.96 5.12
C PHE A 76 -6.17 7.87 6.42
N LEU A 77 -5.97 6.66 6.94
CA LEU A 77 -5.15 6.43 8.14
C LEU A 77 -3.68 6.81 7.92
N PHE A 78 -3.15 6.53 6.73
CA PHE A 78 -1.83 6.98 6.33
C PHE A 78 -1.75 8.52 6.35
N GLY A 79 -2.76 9.21 5.82
CA GLY A 79 -2.87 10.67 5.87
C GLY A 79 -2.92 11.25 7.30
N LEU A 80 -3.51 10.52 8.25
CA LEU A 80 -3.47 10.85 9.68
C LEU A 80 -2.14 10.47 10.37
N LYS A 81 -1.15 10.01 9.61
CA LYS A 81 0.14 9.49 10.12
C LYS A 81 -0.01 8.28 11.04
N LEU A 82 -1.10 7.52 10.95
CA LEU A 82 -1.31 6.28 11.71
C LEU A 82 -0.78 5.07 10.91
N TYR A 83 0.51 5.10 10.58
CA TYR A 83 1.13 4.18 9.63
C TYR A 83 1.06 2.72 10.05
N GLN A 84 1.26 2.41 11.34
CA GLN A 84 1.11 1.04 11.83
C GLN A 84 -0.32 0.53 11.64
N LEU A 85 -1.33 1.38 11.92
CA LEU A 85 -2.72 1.00 11.76
C LEU A 85 -3.08 0.80 10.28
N ALA A 86 -2.64 1.72 9.41
CA ALA A 86 -2.81 1.59 7.96
C ALA A 86 -2.12 0.34 7.39
N LEU A 87 -0.93 0.00 7.91
CA LEU A 87 -0.19 -1.20 7.55
C LEU A 87 -0.94 -2.47 7.96
N TRP A 88 -1.27 -2.61 9.24
CA TRP A 88 -1.78 -3.86 9.79
C TRP A 88 -3.27 -4.09 9.51
N GLN A 89 -4.09 -3.04 9.49
CA GLN A 89 -5.54 -3.14 9.31
C GLN A 89 -6.02 -2.76 7.90
N GLY A 90 -5.09 -2.42 7.01
CA GLY A 90 -5.35 -2.00 5.65
C GLY A 90 -4.50 -2.77 4.65
N TYR A 91 -3.36 -2.18 4.27
CA TYR A 91 -2.54 -2.68 3.17
C TYR A 91 -2.04 -4.11 3.39
N GLY A 92 -1.46 -4.39 4.56
CA GLY A 92 -0.94 -5.71 4.91
C GLY A 92 -2.07 -6.73 5.07
N HIS A 93 -3.20 -6.32 5.65
CA HIS A 93 -4.38 -7.19 5.77
C HIS A 93 -4.91 -7.64 4.40
N HIS A 94 -4.91 -6.75 3.41
CA HIS A 94 -5.27 -7.11 2.04
C HIS A 94 -4.25 -8.09 1.43
N LEU A 95 -2.95 -7.88 1.63
CA LEU A 95 -1.94 -8.79 1.09
C LEU A 95 -2.01 -10.21 1.69
N LEU A 96 -2.44 -10.33 2.94
CA LEU A 96 -2.64 -11.64 3.60
C LEU A 96 -3.66 -12.52 2.89
N GLN A 97 -4.53 -11.97 2.03
CA GLN A 97 -5.41 -12.77 1.19
C GLN A 97 -4.66 -13.59 0.14
N PHE A 98 -3.46 -13.17 -0.23
CA PHE A 98 -2.68 -13.76 -1.33
C PHE A 98 -1.42 -14.45 -0.83
N SER A 99 -0.76 -13.88 0.18
CA SER A 99 0.48 -14.41 0.74
C SER A 99 0.60 -14.13 2.23
N THR A 100 1.10 -15.11 2.97
CA THR A 100 1.52 -14.92 4.37
C THR A 100 2.92 -14.29 4.48
N VAL A 101 3.65 -14.17 3.36
CA VAL A 101 5.00 -13.61 3.31
C VAL A 101 4.93 -12.08 3.39
N MET A 102 5.70 -11.48 4.30
CA MET A 102 5.80 -10.02 4.39
C MET A 102 6.61 -9.47 3.22
N ILE A 103 6.30 -8.24 2.78
CA ILE A 103 7.04 -7.62 1.67
C ILE A 103 8.55 -7.50 1.94
N THR A 104 8.96 -7.43 3.21
CA THR A 104 10.37 -7.37 3.63
C THR A 104 11.11 -8.70 3.52
N ASP A 105 10.38 -9.81 3.37
CA ASP A 105 10.95 -11.16 3.30
C ASP A 105 11.13 -11.63 1.85
N ILE A 106 10.72 -10.79 0.87
CA ILE A 106 10.85 -11.06 -0.56
C ILE A 106 12.30 -10.85 -1.00
N THR A 107 12.89 -11.88 -1.60
CA THR A 107 14.31 -11.96 -1.93
C THR A 107 14.63 -11.68 -3.39
N ASP A 108 13.75 -12.10 -4.30
CA ASP A 108 13.95 -12.05 -5.75
C ASP A 108 12.62 -12.04 -6.52
N ILE A 109 12.71 -11.92 -7.85
CA ILE A 109 11.56 -11.83 -8.76
C ILE A 109 10.72 -13.11 -8.72
N SER A 110 11.35 -14.28 -8.65
CA SER A 110 10.63 -15.56 -8.64
C SER A 110 9.82 -15.71 -7.35
N HIS A 111 10.40 -15.35 -6.20
CA HIS A 111 9.71 -15.31 -4.91
C HIS A 111 8.56 -14.28 -4.94
N PHE A 112 8.78 -13.09 -5.48
CA PHE A 112 7.73 -12.07 -5.65
C PHE A 112 6.55 -12.58 -6.49
N MET A 113 6.83 -13.18 -7.64
CA MET A 113 5.80 -13.71 -8.52
C MET A 113 5.05 -14.86 -7.85
N ALA A 114 5.75 -15.82 -7.23
CA ALA A 114 5.10 -16.94 -6.53
C ALA A 114 4.19 -16.46 -5.39
N SER A 115 4.59 -15.42 -4.65
CA SER A 115 3.83 -14.90 -3.52
C SER A 115 2.60 -14.09 -3.93
N PHE A 116 2.71 -13.17 -4.90
CA PHE A 116 1.64 -12.21 -5.19
C PHE A 116 0.93 -12.43 -6.54
N PHE A 117 1.61 -13.10 -7.48
CA PHE A 117 1.14 -13.32 -8.86
C PHE A 117 1.46 -14.75 -9.35
N PRO A 118 1.02 -15.81 -8.65
CA PRO A 118 1.38 -17.20 -8.99
C PRO A 118 0.89 -17.60 -10.39
N GLY A 119 -0.23 -17.04 -10.85
CA GLY A 119 -0.75 -17.20 -12.21
C GLY A 119 -0.23 -16.15 -13.20
N GLY A 120 0.78 -15.35 -12.85
CA GLY A 120 1.20 -14.17 -13.61
C GLY A 120 0.26 -12.98 -13.46
N PHE A 121 0.38 -11.99 -14.36
CA PHE A 121 -0.45 -10.78 -14.37
C PHE A 121 -1.79 -10.99 -15.09
N ASN A 122 -2.42 -12.14 -14.84
CA ASN A 122 -3.69 -12.54 -15.47
C ASN A 122 -4.93 -12.10 -14.66
N ASP A 123 -4.72 -11.59 -13.45
CA ASP A 123 -5.80 -10.98 -12.66
C ASP A 123 -6.44 -9.82 -13.43
N ASP A 124 -7.73 -9.57 -13.17
CA ASP A 124 -8.38 -8.38 -13.70
C ASP A 124 -7.65 -7.10 -13.22
N GLN A 125 -7.73 -6.05 -14.03
CA GLN A 125 -6.99 -4.81 -13.78
C GLN A 125 -7.31 -4.21 -12.40
N ALA A 126 -8.54 -4.33 -11.90
CA ALA A 126 -8.90 -3.78 -10.60
C ALA A 126 -8.24 -4.56 -9.45
N THR A 127 -8.31 -5.89 -9.48
CA THR A 127 -7.61 -6.75 -8.51
C THR A 127 -6.10 -6.51 -8.53
N MET A 128 -5.51 -6.42 -9.73
CA MET A 128 -4.09 -6.12 -9.88
C MET A 128 -3.73 -4.75 -9.27
N ASN A 129 -4.52 -3.72 -9.54
CA ASN A 129 -4.30 -2.38 -8.99
C ASN A 129 -4.39 -2.38 -7.45
N LEU A 130 -5.36 -3.11 -6.87
CA LEU A 130 -5.49 -3.26 -5.41
C LEU A 130 -4.26 -3.93 -4.80
N LYS A 131 -3.75 -5.01 -5.41
CA LYS A 131 -2.52 -5.69 -4.96
C LYS A 131 -1.34 -4.73 -4.97
N ILE A 132 -1.13 -4.00 -6.07
CA ILE A 132 -0.01 -3.08 -6.23
C ILE A 132 -0.11 -1.92 -5.23
N ARG A 133 -1.30 -1.32 -5.08
CA ARG A 133 -1.57 -0.27 -4.08
C ARG A 133 -1.24 -0.75 -2.67
N SER A 134 -1.63 -1.97 -2.31
CA SER A 134 -1.28 -2.56 -1.01
C SER A 134 0.22 -2.77 -0.82
N MET A 135 0.93 -3.29 -1.82
CA MET A 135 2.38 -3.46 -1.74
C MET A 135 3.11 -2.12 -1.55
N GLN A 136 2.72 -1.10 -2.32
CA GLN A 136 3.28 0.25 -2.19
C GLN A 136 2.91 0.88 -0.84
N GLY A 137 1.65 0.75 -0.41
CA GLY A 137 1.18 1.24 0.89
C GLY A 137 1.94 0.61 2.06
N CYS A 138 2.18 -0.70 2.03
CA CYS A 138 3.02 -1.38 3.02
C CYS A 138 4.43 -0.79 3.06
N ALA A 139 5.08 -0.63 1.90
CA ALA A 139 6.43 -0.08 1.80
C ALA A 139 6.51 1.35 2.35
N LEU A 140 5.53 2.20 2.02
CA LEU A 140 5.43 3.57 2.50
C LEU A 140 5.16 3.65 4.01
N CYS A 141 4.26 2.82 4.55
CA CYS A 141 4.01 2.78 5.98
C CYS A 141 5.28 2.42 6.76
N ILE A 142 6.03 1.40 6.31
CA ILE A 142 7.29 1.00 6.97
C ILE A 142 8.30 2.16 6.89
N PHE A 143 8.43 2.80 5.73
CA PHE A 143 9.34 3.93 5.57
C PHE A 143 9.01 5.10 6.50
N GLU A 144 7.76 5.57 6.49
CA GLU A 144 7.38 6.74 7.27
C GLU A 144 7.39 6.45 8.78
N GLU A 145 7.21 5.19 9.20
CA GLU A 145 7.35 4.80 10.60
C GLU A 145 8.81 4.85 11.08
N GLU A 146 9.75 4.35 10.29
CA GLU A 146 11.19 4.46 10.63
C GLU A 146 11.71 5.91 10.51
N LYS A 147 11.07 6.75 9.68
CA LYS A 147 11.38 8.16 9.52
C LYS A 147 10.87 9.05 10.65
N LYS A 148 9.77 8.68 11.33
CA LYS A 148 9.26 9.39 12.51
C LYS A 148 10.24 9.37 13.68
N LEU A 149 11.11 8.37 13.74
CA LEU A 149 12.09 8.24 14.82
C LEU A 149 13.16 9.32 14.67
N HIS A 150 13.48 10.03 15.75
CA HIS A 150 14.52 11.07 15.75
C HIS A 150 15.92 10.53 15.39
N THR A 151 16.14 9.23 15.59
CA THR A 151 17.37 8.52 15.26
C THR A 151 17.06 7.22 14.53
N LEU A 152 17.73 6.98 13.40
CA LEU A 152 17.61 5.72 12.67
C LEU A 152 18.44 4.62 13.35
N SER A 153 17.76 3.64 13.95
CA SER A 153 18.44 2.47 14.54
C SER A 153 18.99 1.53 13.46
N GLN A 154 19.93 0.66 13.81
CA GLN A 154 20.42 -0.37 12.88
C GLN A 154 19.30 -1.31 12.40
N ARG A 155 18.35 -1.64 13.29
CA ARG A 155 17.15 -2.41 12.93
C ARG A 155 16.29 -1.67 11.91
N GLY A 156 16.10 -0.36 12.11
CA GLY A 156 15.38 0.49 11.18
C GLY A 156 16.07 0.59 9.82
N LEU A 157 17.39 0.79 9.81
CA LEU A 157 18.19 0.76 8.59
C LEU A 157 18.00 -0.56 7.83
N ASN A 158 18.10 -1.70 8.51
CA ASN A 158 17.90 -3.01 7.88
C ASN A 158 16.49 -3.12 7.27
N LYS A 159 15.43 -2.70 7.97
CA LYS A 159 14.08 -2.68 7.41
C LYS A 159 13.97 -1.80 6.16
N LEU A 160 14.56 -0.60 6.16
CA LEU A 160 14.53 0.30 5.01
C LEU A 160 15.28 -0.29 3.81
N LEU A 161 16.38 -1.02 4.04
CA LEU A 161 17.09 -1.73 2.98
C LEU A 161 16.24 -2.87 2.39
N LEU A 162 15.50 -3.60 3.23
CA LEU A 162 14.55 -4.62 2.76
C LEU A 162 13.42 -4.01 1.94
N VAL A 163 12.86 -2.88 2.39
CA VAL A 163 11.84 -2.12 1.63
C VAL A 163 12.39 -1.65 0.28
N LEU A 164 13.61 -1.10 0.24
CA LEU A 164 14.27 -0.70 -1.01
C LEU A 164 14.45 -1.87 -1.96
N ASN A 165 14.90 -3.03 -1.44
CA ASN A 165 15.06 -4.23 -2.25
C ASN A 165 13.71 -4.72 -2.81
N PHE A 166 12.66 -4.71 -1.98
CA PHE A 166 11.31 -5.08 -2.40
C PHE A 166 10.78 -4.18 -3.52
N ILE A 167 10.87 -2.85 -3.37
CA ILE A 167 10.40 -1.92 -4.41
C ILE A 167 11.17 -2.16 -5.72
N ARG A 168 12.48 -2.40 -5.65
CA ARG A 168 13.30 -2.73 -6.82
C ARG A 168 12.83 -4.03 -7.49
N ILE A 169 12.59 -5.10 -6.73
CA ILE A 169 12.11 -6.38 -7.25
C ILE A 169 10.75 -6.22 -7.94
N MET A 170 9.83 -5.51 -7.29
CA MET A 170 8.51 -5.20 -7.83
C MET A 170 8.62 -4.46 -9.18
N MET A 171 9.45 -3.42 -9.26
CA MET A 171 9.69 -2.67 -10.50
C MET A 171 10.29 -3.56 -11.61
N GLN A 172 11.21 -4.47 -11.25
CA GLN A 172 11.80 -5.41 -12.20
C GLN A 172 10.77 -6.41 -12.75
N ALA A 173 9.86 -6.91 -11.89
CA ALA A 173 8.77 -7.77 -12.31
C ALA A 173 7.84 -7.06 -13.32
N PHE A 174 7.58 -5.76 -13.11
CA PHE A 174 6.69 -4.96 -13.97
C PHE A 174 7.34 -4.50 -15.27
N GLN A 175 8.66 -4.58 -15.41
CA GLN A 175 9.42 -3.96 -16.50
C GLN A 175 8.98 -4.40 -17.91
N LYS A 176 8.46 -5.63 -18.05
CA LYS A 176 8.01 -6.16 -19.35
C LYS A 176 6.59 -5.72 -19.72
N HIS A 177 5.80 -5.21 -18.79
CA HIS A 177 4.38 -4.91 -18.95
C HIS A 177 4.16 -3.41 -19.11
N LYS A 178 3.71 -2.98 -20.31
CA LYS A 178 3.54 -1.56 -20.64
C LYS A 178 2.51 -0.87 -19.74
N ASP A 179 1.46 -1.59 -19.39
CA ASP A 179 0.34 -1.06 -18.59
C ASP A 179 0.72 -0.81 -17.12
N LEU A 180 1.88 -1.34 -16.69
CA LEU A 180 2.40 -1.18 -15.33
C LEU A 180 3.47 -0.09 -15.20
N TYR A 181 3.70 0.69 -16.26
CA TYR A 181 4.77 1.71 -16.27
C TYR A 181 4.60 2.78 -15.18
N ASN A 182 3.35 3.17 -14.87
CA ASN A 182 3.07 4.15 -13.82
C ASN A 182 3.60 3.67 -12.45
N TYR A 183 3.45 2.38 -12.15
CA TYR A 183 3.95 1.80 -10.89
C TYR A 183 5.49 1.74 -10.82
N ILE A 184 6.16 1.64 -11.96
CA ILE A 184 7.62 1.75 -12.03
C ILE A 184 8.05 3.18 -11.70
N TYR A 185 7.34 4.18 -12.22
CA TYR A 185 7.60 5.59 -11.91
C TYR A 185 7.41 5.87 -10.41
N ASP A 186 6.29 5.44 -9.83
CA ASP A 186 6.00 5.62 -8.41
C ASP A 186 7.04 4.93 -7.53
N GLY A 187 7.41 3.67 -7.86
CA GLY A 187 8.47 2.95 -7.17
C GLY A 187 9.82 3.67 -7.23
N SER A 188 10.14 4.32 -8.34
CA SER A 188 11.36 5.12 -8.49
C SER A 188 11.36 6.34 -7.57
N ALA A 189 10.21 7.01 -7.43
CA ALA A 189 10.05 8.13 -6.50
C ALA A 189 10.18 7.68 -5.04
N HIS A 190 9.63 6.51 -4.68
CA HIS A 190 9.80 5.94 -3.35
C HIS A 190 11.26 5.60 -3.04
N ILE A 191 11.97 4.94 -3.97
CA ILE A 191 13.40 4.66 -3.83
C ILE A 191 14.20 5.95 -3.63
N TYR A 192 13.93 6.99 -4.43
CA TYR A 192 14.57 8.29 -4.26
C TYR A 192 14.37 8.87 -2.85
N ASN A 193 13.13 8.89 -2.37
CA ASN A 193 12.79 9.46 -1.06
C ASN A 193 13.45 8.69 0.09
N ILE A 194 13.44 7.35 0.05
CA ILE A 194 14.09 6.53 1.07
C ILE A 194 15.60 6.74 1.05
N CYS A 195 16.24 6.68 -0.13
CA CYS A 195 17.67 6.89 -0.25
C CYS A 195 18.10 8.30 0.20
N ARG A 196 17.30 9.33 -0.11
CA ARG A 196 17.54 10.71 0.35
C ARG A 196 17.48 10.82 1.88
N TYR A 197 16.50 10.15 2.50
CA TYR A 197 16.42 10.08 3.96
C TYR A 197 17.66 9.39 4.57
N LEU A 198 18.03 8.22 4.04
CA LEU A 198 19.22 7.48 4.51
C LEU A 198 20.51 8.31 4.43
N MET A 199 20.71 9.05 3.31
CA MET A 199 21.83 9.97 3.16
C MET A 199 21.81 11.09 4.21
N THR A 200 20.64 11.63 4.54
CA THR A 200 20.48 12.67 5.58
C THR A 200 20.84 12.14 6.97
N MET A 201 20.53 10.88 7.24
CA MET A 201 20.90 10.20 8.49
C MET A 201 22.37 9.75 8.53
N LYS A 202 23.16 10.00 7.49
CA LYS A 202 24.56 9.56 7.32
C LYS A 202 24.75 8.04 7.40
N CYS A 203 23.70 7.26 7.19
CA CYS A 203 23.71 5.80 7.23
C CYS A 203 23.41 5.22 5.84
N GLY A 204 24.14 4.18 5.42
CA GLY A 204 23.80 3.43 4.20
C GLY A 204 23.99 4.16 2.87
N ALA A 205 24.76 5.25 2.84
CA ALA A 205 24.95 6.10 1.64
C ALA A 205 25.47 5.32 0.41
N GLN A 206 26.40 4.37 0.57
CA GLN A 206 26.92 3.56 -0.54
C GLN A 206 25.90 2.59 -1.12
N LEU A 207 25.20 1.84 -0.26
CA LEU A 207 24.20 0.85 -0.70
C LEU A 207 22.96 1.54 -1.26
N GLY A 208 22.48 2.61 -0.60
CA GLY A 208 21.40 3.45 -1.09
C GLY A 208 21.72 4.11 -2.43
N ALA A 209 22.95 4.58 -2.64
CA ALA A 209 23.39 5.12 -3.93
C ALA A 209 23.45 4.05 -5.03
N MET A 210 23.88 2.82 -4.73
CA MET A 210 23.88 1.72 -5.70
C MET A 210 22.45 1.33 -6.11
N ILE A 211 21.55 1.16 -5.14
CA ILE A 211 20.13 0.87 -5.41
C ILE A 211 19.49 2.00 -6.20
N PHE A 212 19.75 3.26 -5.82
CA PHE A 212 19.22 4.43 -6.52
C PHE A 212 19.73 4.53 -7.97
N LYS A 213 21.04 4.36 -8.20
CA LYS A 213 21.61 4.36 -9.56
C LYS A 213 20.96 3.29 -10.44
N ARG A 214 20.74 2.09 -9.89
CA ARG A 214 20.10 1.00 -10.60
C ARG A 214 18.61 1.28 -10.87
N ALA A 215 17.88 1.79 -9.89
CA ALA A 215 16.47 2.18 -10.05
C ALA A 215 16.31 3.28 -11.11
N VAL A 216 17.11 4.36 -11.04
CA VAL A 216 17.10 5.44 -12.04
C VAL A 216 17.43 4.94 -13.44
N PHE A 217 18.40 4.03 -13.56
CA PHE A 217 18.71 3.39 -14.83
C PHE A 217 17.52 2.58 -15.37
N GLU A 218 16.85 1.82 -14.51
CA GLU A 218 15.65 1.03 -14.86
C GLU A 218 14.48 1.93 -15.29
N SER A 219 14.22 3.07 -14.62
CA SER A 219 13.16 4.03 -15.01
C SER A 219 13.46 4.75 -16.34
N ARG A 220 14.75 5.05 -16.61
CA ARG A 220 15.17 5.75 -17.84
C ARG A 220 15.12 4.88 -19.08
N ARG A 221 15.24 3.55 -18.96
CA ARG A 221 15.27 2.61 -20.09
C ARG A 221 13.97 2.59 -20.92
N ARG A 222 12.86 3.16 -20.43
CA ARG A 222 11.58 3.23 -21.14
C ARG A 222 10.77 4.51 -20.91
N ARG A 223 11.38 5.70 -20.75
CA ARG A 223 10.58 6.93 -20.99
C ARG A 223 10.13 6.89 -22.46
N PRO A 224 8.83 6.80 -22.77
CA PRO A 224 8.39 7.00 -24.14
C PRO A 224 8.68 8.46 -24.49
N ASN A 225 9.36 8.71 -25.61
CA ASN A 225 9.61 10.05 -26.14
C ASN A 225 8.31 10.86 -26.41
N SER A 226 7.11 10.29 -26.17
CA SER A 226 5.82 10.93 -26.39
C SER A 226 5.34 11.83 -25.23
N MET A 227 5.92 11.76 -24.02
CA MET A 227 5.52 12.66 -22.91
C MET A 227 6.34 13.94 -22.79
N LEU A 228 7.38 14.13 -23.61
CA LEU A 228 8.22 15.34 -23.63
C LEU A 228 7.78 16.38 -24.68
N ARG A 229 6.65 16.18 -25.38
CA ARG A 229 6.17 17.07 -26.46
C ARG A 229 4.92 17.89 -26.13
N ARG A 230 4.64 18.20 -24.85
CA ARG A 230 3.53 19.09 -24.47
C ARG A 230 3.89 20.29 -23.59
N THR A 231 5.16 20.66 -23.54
CA THR A 231 5.56 21.98 -23.07
C THR A 231 6.56 22.52 -24.07
N LEU A 232 6.24 23.66 -24.69
CA LEU A 232 6.87 24.31 -25.85
C LEU A 232 6.17 24.02 -27.17
N LYS A 233 4.98 24.63 -27.33
CA LYS A 233 4.64 25.42 -28.52
C LYS A 233 3.78 26.57 -28.07
N ASP A 234 4.26 27.77 -28.37
CA ASP A 234 3.48 29.01 -28.48
C ASP A 234 2.30 28.82 -29.45
#